data_AF-R1D5Q3-F1
#
_entry.id   AF-R1D5Q3-F1
#
_cell.length_a   1.000
_cell.length_b   1.000
_cell.length_c   1.000
_cell.angle_alpha   90.00
_cell.angle_beta   90.00
_cell.angle_gamma   90.00
#
_symmetry.space_group_name_H-M   'P 1'
#
loop_
_entity.id
_entity.type
_entity.pdbx_description
1 polymer ?
#
loop_
_entity_poly.entity_id
_entity_poly.type
_entity_poly.pdbx_seq_one_letter_code
_entity_poly.pdbx_strand_id
1 'polypeptide(L)'
;MPSACSQQVRVGRGGEQYKMLCLERGDTTLKSTTEATPCRVLSVGSNGDAAFEIDMRRRYPGCLFETWDGTLGGAREHLRHQLPSWLRFVDRNFDYSSSGVWLQRQHTTRSSADASKPSLSVLKIDCEGCEFKALMPWLSSVCTEQVLLELHFLKRDAPKLAKLLAALSSEYHLFYGENNPVCGGPYSGHRCLETAWHRRRPCL
;
A
#
# COMPACT_ATOMS: atom_id res chain seq x y z
N MET A 1 -10.06 -24.82 -1.39
CA MET A 1 -9.16 -23.66 -1.42
C MET A 1 -9.92 -22.48 -0.85
N PRO A 2 -9.42 -21.75 0.17
CA PRO A 2 -10.12 -20.56 0.67
C PRO A 2 -10.26 -19.55 -0.48
N SER A 3 -11.40 -18.86 -0.55
CA SER A 3 -11.73 -17.91 -1.62
C SER A 3 -10.75 -16.73 -1.65
N ALA A 4 -10.37 -16.30 -2.87
CA ALA A 4 -9.43 -15.22 -3.16
C ALA A 4 -9.75 -13.86 -2.50
N CYS A 5 -11.00 -13.67 -2.08
CA CYS A 5 -11.42 -12.67 -1.12
C CYS A 5 -12.86 -12.95 -0.70
N SER A 6 -13.17 -12.92 0.60
CA SER A 6 -14.52 -13.23 1.06
C SER A 6 -15.49 -12.03 0.98
N GLN A 7 -14.98 -10.82 1.21
CA GLN A 7 -15.73 -9.58 1.10
C GLN A 7 -14.82 -8.43 0.63
N GLN A 8 -15.26 -7.68 -0.38
CA GLN A 8 -14.55 -6.49 -0.85
C GLN A 8 -15.16 -5.23 -0.25
N VAL A 9 -14.33 -4.30 0.23
CA VAL A 9 -14.76 -3.04 0.84
C VAL A 9 -13.98 -1.88 0.23
N ARG A 10 -14.70 -0.83 -0.17
CA ARG A 10 -14.12 0.45 -0.60
C ARG A 10 -13.65 1.24 0.61
N VAL A 11 -12.44 1.79 0.54
CA VAL A 11 -11.88 2.70 1.54
C VAL A 11 -11.27 3.95 0.90
N GLY A 12 -11.42 5.10 1.54
CA GLY A 12 -10.96 6.40 1.03
C GLY A 12 -12.09 7.24 0.42
N ARG A 13 -11.75 8.24 -0.40
CA ARG A 13 -12.78 9.11 -1.01
C ARG A 13 -13.64 8.30 -1.97
N GLY A 14 -14.95 8.57 -1.98
CA GLY A 14 -15.84 8.05 -3.02
C GLY A 14 -15.46 8.56 -4.41
N GLY A 15 -16.01 7.94 -5.46
CA GLY A 15 -15.63 8.24 -6.84
C GLY A 15 -14.47 7.38 -7.31
N GLU A 16 -13.48 7.97 -7.98
CA GLU A 16 -12.32 7.25 -8.56
C GLU A 16 -11.09 7.23 -7.64
N GLN A 17 -11.24 7.59 -6.37
CA GLN A 17 -10.12 7.71 -5.41
C GLN A 17 -10.21 6.71 -4.24
N TYR A 18 -11.13 5.74 -4.32
CA TYR A 18 -11.19 4.68 -3.32
C TYR A 18 -10.15 3.61 -3.64
N LYS A 19 -9.76 2.84 -2.62
CA LYS A 19 -9.02 1.59 -2.78
C LYS A 19 -9.87 0.42 -2.28
N MET A 20 -9.58 -0.77 -2.79
CA MET A 20 -10.36 -1.97 -2.48
C MET A 20 -9.62 -2.84 -1.48
N LEU A 21 -10.21 -3.04 -0.32
CA LEU A 21 -9.71 -3.99 0.68
C LEU A 21 -10.42 -5.33 0.54
N CYS A 22 -9.67 -6.38 0.84
CA CYS A 22 -10.22 -7.68 1.09
C CYS A 22 -10.40 -7.93 2.59
N LEU A 23 -11.56 -8.47 2.96
CA LEU A 23 -11.86 -8.96 4.29
C LEU A 23 -12.28 -10.43 4.22
N GLU A 24 -11.94 -11.17 5.27
CA GLU A 24 -12.47 -12.51 5.47
C GLU A 24 -13.89 -12.47 6.02
N ARG A 25 -14.75 -13.43 5.65
CA ARG A 25 -16.16 -13.41 6.05
C ARG A 25 -16.27 -13.54 7.56
N GLY A 26 -16.87 -12.54 8.20
CA GLY A 26 -16.99 -12.48 9.67
C GLY A 26 -15.76 -11.93 10.39
N ASP A 27 -14.68 -11.64 9.67
CA ASP A 27 -13.52 -10.93 10.21
C ASP A 27 -13.75 -9.41 10.03
N THR A 28 -13.85 -8.71 11.16
CA THR A 28 -13.97 -7.24 11.19
C THR A 28 -12.63 -6.57 11.44
N THR A 29 -11.55 -7.34 11.51
CA THR A 29 -10.22 -6.87 11.89
C THR A 29 -9.22 -7.06 10.75
N LEU A 30 -8.27 -6.13 10.63
CA LEU A 30 -7.06 -6.42 9.89
C LEU A 30 -6.18 -7.27 10.80
N LYS A 31 -5.85 -8.49 10.35
CA LYS A 31 -4.99 -9.38 11.12
C LYS A 31 -3.66 -8.70 11.41
N SER A 32 -3.32 -8.66 12.68
CA SER A 32 -1.94 -8.52 13.12
C SER A 32 -1.33 -9.91 13.18
N THR A 33 -0.09 -10.06 12.74
CA THR A 33 0.57 -11.38 12.71
C THR A 33 0.86 -11.93 14.10
N THR A 34 0.70 -11.12 15.16
CA THR A 34 0.66 -11.60 16.54
C THR A 34 -0.38 -10.81 17.34
N GLU A 35 -1.12 -11.48 18.24
CA GLU A 35 -2.15 -10.86 19.09
C GLU A 35 -1.63 -9.67 19.92
N ALA A 36 -0.31 -9.54 20.09
CA ALA A 36 0.36 -8.49 20.84
C ALA A 36 0.76 -7.25 20.02
N THR A 37 0.69 -7.26 18.68
CA THR A 37 1.12 -6.12 17.85
C THR A 37 -0.09 -5.45 17.20
N PRO A 38 -0.18 -4.11 17.10
CA PRO A 38 -1.20 -3.48 16.27
C PRO A 38 -0.96 -3.77 14.77
N CYS A 39 -2.04 -3.87 13.99
CA CYS A 39 -1.98 -3.89 12.53
C CYS A 39 -1.25 -2.65 11.99
N ARG A 40 -0.64 -2.78 10.81
CA ARG A 40 0.19 -1.71 10.23
C ARG A 40 -0.27 -1.40 8.82
N VAL A 41 -0.53 -0.12 8.58
CA VAL A 41 -0.97 0.41 7.29
C VAL A 41 0.06 1.41 6.82
N LEU A 42 0.61 1.17 5.63
CA LEU A 42 1.55 2.05 4.97
C LEU A 42 0.93 2.53 3.66
N SER A 43 0.83 3.84 3.49
CA SER A 43 0.51 4.46 2.21
C SER A 43 1.68 5.22 1.62
N VAL A 44 1.79 5.19 0.31
CA VAL A 44 2.83 5.87 -0.46
C VAL A 44 2.17 6.79 -1.47
N GLY A 45 2.71 8.01 -1.57
CA GLY A 45 2.22 9.09 -2.43
C GLY A 45 0.86 9.58 -1.96
N SER A 46 0.90 10.36 -0.89
CA SER A 46 -0.29 10.99 -0.32
C SER A 46 -0.78 12.16 -1.16
N ASN A 47 0.14 12.86 -1.83
CA ASN A 47 -0.09 14.15 -2.48
C ASN A 47 -0.74 15.19 -1.54
N GLY A 48 -0.56 15.05 -0.21
CA GLY A 48 -1.21 15.90 0.80
C GLY A 48 -2.64 15.49 1.15
N ASP A 49 -3.17 14.41 0.59
CA ASP A 49 -4.50 13.88 0.91
C ASP A 49 -4.39 12.67 1.86
N ALA A 50 -5.10 12.74 2.97
CA ALA A 50 -5.12 11.71 4.02
C ALA A 50 -6.43 10.90 4.05
N ALA A 51 -7.29 11.02 3.04
CA ALA A 51 -8.64 10.45 3.11
C ALA A 51 -8.66 8.92 3.19
N PHE A 52 -7.72 8.23 2.54
CA PHE A 52 -7.55 6.78 2.69
C PHE A 52 -7.24 6.41 4.14
N GLU A 53 -6.26 7.09 4.75
CA GLU A 53 -5.80 6.83 6.11
C GLU A 53 -6.89 7.16 7.12
N ILE A 54 -7.64 8.25 6.91
CA ILE A 54 -8.76 8.65 7.77
C ILE A 54 -9.83 7.56 7.79
N ASP A 55 -10.23 7.05 6.63
CA ASP A 55 -11.26 6.02 6.53
C ASP A 55 -10.78 4.66 7.07
N MET A 56 -9.52 4.32 6.79
CA MET A 56 -8.86 3.16 7.37
C MET A 56 -8.79 3.24 8.90
N ARG A 57 -8.46 4.40 9.47
CA ARG A 57 -8.43 4.61 10.93
C ARG A 57 -9.82 4.54 11.54
N ARG A 58 -10.83 5.09 10.88
CA ARG A 58 -12.23 4.98 11.34
C ARG A 58 -12.65 3.50 11.45
N ARG A 59 -12.22 2.68 10.50
CA ARG A 59 -12.53 1.24 10.48
C ARG A 59 -11.64 0.42 11.42
N TYR A 60 -10.36 0.77 11.53
CA TYR A 60 -9.35 0.04 12.29
C TYR A 60 -8.56 1.00 13.21
N PRO A 61 -9.20 1.53 14.27
CA PRO A 61 -8.60 2.56 15.11
C PRO A 61 -7.37 2.08 15.89
N GLY A 62 -7.19 0.77 16.03
CA GLY A 62 -6.02 0.15 16.68
C GLY A 62 -4.80 -0.02 15.77
N CYS A 63 -4.88 0.24 14.46
CA CYS A 63 -3.71 0.14 13.59
C CYS A 63 -2.75 1.32 13.76
N LEU A 64 -1.48 1.08 13.43
CA LEU A 64 -0.49 2.12 13.19
C LEU A 64 -0.51 2.54 11.73
N PHE A 65 -0.55 3.85 11.50
CA PHE A 65 -0.63 4.44 10.17
C PHE A 65 0.64 5.23 9.87
N GLU A 66 1.22 4.95 8.70
CA GLU A 66 2.36 5.68 8.17
C GLU A 66 2.08 6.08 6.71
N THR A 67 2.44 7.30 6.34
CA THR A 67 2.40 7.76 4.94
C THR A 67 3.76 8.26 4.50
N TRP A 68 4.18 7.89 3.28
CA TRP A 68 5.47 8.25 2.71
C TRP A 68 5.28 9.11 1.47
N ASP A 69 5.83 10.30 1.50
CA ASP A 69 5.74 11.25 0.39
C ASP A 69 6.85 12.28 0.47
N GLY A 70 7.92 12.10 -0.29
CA GLY A 70 9.03 13.06 -0.35
C GLY A 70 8.75 14.27 -1.25
N THR A 71 7.54 14.38 -1.82
CA THR A 71 7.17 15.50 -2.69
C THR A 71 6.55 16.67 -1.92
N LEU A 72 6.23 16.48 -0.63
CA LEU A 72 5.64 17.50 0.23
C LEU A 72 6.70 18.38 0.93
N GLY A 73 7.84 18.60 0.28
CA GLY A 73 8.86 19.56 0.70
C GLY A 73 8.72 20.92 0.03
N GLY A 74 9.47 21.91 0.50
CA GLY A 74 9.57 23.25 -0.11
C GLY A 74 8.19 23.92 -0.26
N ALA A 75 7.84 24.34 -1.48
CA ALA A 75 6.57 25.02 -1.76
C ALA A 75 5.32 24.20 -1.36
N ARG A 76 5.45 22.87 -1.24
CA ARG A 76 4.34 21.95 -0.92
C ARG A 76 4.30 21.55 0.55
N GLU A 77 5.20 22.05 1.39
CA GLU A 77 5.26 21.75 2.83
C GLU A 77 3.95 22.09 3.56
N HIS A 78 3.25 23.14 3.13
CA HIS A 78 1.95 23.51 3.70
C HIS A 78 0.89 22.38 3.63
N LEU A 79 0.99 21.47 2.65
CA LEU A 79 0.10 20.30 2.54
C LEU A 79 0.40 19.26 3.61
N ARG A 80 1.66 19.09 4.00
CA ARG A 80 2.07 18.20 5.10
C ARG A 80 1.41 18.62 6.42
N HIS A 81 1.26 19.92 6.66
CA HIS A 81 0.60 20.44 7.86
C HIS A 81 -0.91 20.17 7.92
N GLN A 82 -1.52 19.80 6.80
CA GLN A 82 -2.93 19.41 6.74
C GLN A 82 -3.14 17.93 7.08
N LEU A 83 -2.05 17.14 7.12
CA LEU A 83 -2.13 15.74 7.49
C LEU A 83 -2.51 15.61 8.98
N PRO A 84 -3.34 14.62 9.35
CA PRO A 84 -3.72 14.42 10.74
C PRO A 84 -2.52 14.16 11.64
N SER A 85 -2.49 14.75 12.84
CA SER A 85 -1.36 14.62 13.78
C SER A 85 -1.08 13.17 14.25
N TRP A 86 -2.06 12.28 14.12
CA TRP A 86 -1.93 10.87 14.45
C TRP A 86 -1.30 10.04 13.33
N LEU A 87 -1.23 10.57 12.11
CA LEU A 87 -0.65 9.90 10.95
C LEU A 87 0.86 10.16 10.97
N ARG A 88 1.66 9.08 11.01
CA ARG A 88 3.10 9.23 10.95
C ARG A 88 3.52 9.57 9.52
N PHE A 89 4.00 10.79 9.31
CA PHE A 89 4.54 11.23 8.04
C PHE A 89 6.02 10.88 7.88
N VAL A 90 6.41 10.39 6.70
CA VAL A 90 7.79 10.13 6.31
C VAL A 90 8.10 10.93 5.06
N ASP A 91 8.99 11.90 5.21
CA ASP A 91 9.44 12.79 4.14
C ASP A 91 10.46 12.09 3.24
N ARG A 92 9.98 11.08 2.52
CA ARG A 92 10.82 10.26 1.63
C ARG A 92 9.99 9.64 0.53
N ASN A 93 10.51 9.70 -0.70
CA ASN A 93 9.95 8.96 -1.82
C ASN A 93 10.22 7.46 -1.66
N PHE A 94 9.27 6.65 -2.10
CA PHE A 94 9.37 5.21 -2.03
C PHE A 94 10.22 4.67 -3.18
N ASP A 95 11.19 3.83 -2.85
CA ASP A 95 12.25 3.37 -3.74
C ASP A 95 12.78 1.98 -3.32
N TYR A 96 13.80 1.48 -4.01
CA TYR A 96 14.41 0.17 -3.77
C TYR A 96 15.00 0.00 -2.36
N SER A 97 15.28 1.08 -1.64
CA SER A 97 15.87 1.07 -0.30
C SER A 97 14.84 1.25 0.82
N SER A 98 13.58 1.45 0.45
CA SER A 98 12.51 1.81 1.39
C SER A 98 12.21 0.69 2.38
N SER A 99 12.32 -0.58 1.96
CA SER A 99 12.20 -1.72 2.88
C SER A 99 13.26 -1.68 3.98
N GLY A 100 14.53 -1.46 3.65
CA GLY A 100 15.61 -1.35 4.64
C GLY A 100 15.38 -0.24 5.65
N VAL A 101 14.98 0.94 5.19
CA VAL A 101 14.68 2.09 6.07
C VAL A 101 13.43 1.85 6.93
N TRP A 102 12.42 1.18 6.40
CA TRP A 102 11.26 0.80 7.20
C TRP A 102 11.63 -0.21 8.28
N LEU A 103 12.37 -1.27 7.92
CA LEU A 103 12.83 -2.32 8.83
C LEU A 103 13.71 -1.75 9.95
N GLN A 104 14.67 -0.89 9.63
CA GLN A 104 15.54 -0.26 10.63
C GLN A 104 14.74 0.51 11.68
N ARG A 105 13.65 1.16 11.28
CA ARG A 105 12.74 1.84 12.21
C ARG A 105 11.89 0.86 13.01
N GLN A 106 11.56 -0.32 12.48
CA GLN A 106 10.85 -1.35 13.24
C GLN A 106 11.72 -2.02 14.30
N HIS A 107 13.01 -2.20 14.05
CA HIS A 107 13.93 -2.79 15.02
C HIS A 107 14.10 -1.95 16.30
N THR A 108 13.81 -0.65 16.25
CA THR A 108 13.74 0.18 17.48
C THR A 108 12.55 -0.15 18.39
N THR A 109 11.63 -1.02 17.95
CA THR A 109 10.39 -1.38 18.65
C THR A 109 10.16 -2.90 18.85
N ARG A 110 11.04 -3.78 18.35
CA ARG A 110 10.92 -5.25 18.51
C ARG A 110 12.17 -5.83 19.18
N SER A 111 11.96 -6.63 20.23
CA SER A 111 12.97 -7.56 20.74
C SER A 111 13.28 -8.62 19.67
N SER A 112 14.58 -8.88 19.47
CA SER A 112 15.21 -9.62 18.38
C SER A 112 14.99 -11.14 18.34
N ALA A 113 13.86 -11.65 18.85
CA ALA A 113 13.70 -13.09 19.11
C ALA A 113 12.95 -13.89 18.02
N ASP A 114 12.50 -13.27 16.94
CA ASP A 114 11.65 -13.94 15.94
C ASP A 114 12.24 -13.83 14.53
N ALA A 115 12.52 -14.98 13.91
CA ALA A 115 13.14 -15.09 12.58
C ALA A 115 12.16 -14.82 11.42
N SER A 116 10.92 -14.42 11.73
CA SER A 116 9.89 -14.07 10.76
C SER A 116 10.16 -12.70 10.13
N LYS A 117 9.90 -12.58 8.82
CA LYS A 117 9.94 -11.28 8.14
C LYS A 117 8.97 -10.33 8.85
N PRO A 118 9.34 -9.08 9.15
CA PRO A 118 8.40 -8.10 9.67
C PRO A 118 7.19 -7.96 8.75
N SER A 119 6.02 -7.83 9.37
CA SER A 119 4.74 -7.89 8.68
C SER A 119 4.09 -6.52 8.52
N LEU A 120 3.36 -6.35 7.42
CA LEU A 120 2.57 -5.17 7.09
C LEU A 120 1.17 -5.64 6.67
N SER A 121 0.13 -5.10 7.32
CA SER A 121 -1.25 -5.51 7.03
C SER A 121 -1.73 -4.97 5.68
N VAL A 122 -1.47 -3.69 5.39
CA VAL A 122 -1.87 -3.06 4.13
C VAL A 122 -0.78 -2.13 3.61
N LEU A 123 -0.45 -2.29 2.33
CA LEU A 123 0.41 -1.40 1.56
C LEU A 123 -0.40 -0.75 0.44
N LYS A 124 -0.60 0.57 0.49
CA LYS A 124 -1.09 1.38 -0.65
C LYS A 124 0.10 2.01 -1.37
N ILE A 125 0.23 1.83 -2.68
CA ILE A 125 1.21 2.54 -3.50
C ILE A 125 0.51 3.22 -4.67
N ASP A 126 0.79 4.51 -4.79
CA ASP A 126 0.26 5.42 -5.81
C ASP A 126 1.26 6.59 -5.87
N CYS A 127 2.29 6.47 -6.73
CA CYS A 127 3.51 7.28 -6.62
C CYS A 127 4.17 7.61 -7.95
N GLU A 128 3.40 7.68 -9.03
CA GLU A 128 3.84 8.17 -10.34
C GLU A 128 5.11 7.48 -10.86
N GLY A 129 5.12 6.13 -10.86
CA GLY A 129 6.15 5.32 -11.50
C GLY A 129 7.14 4.65 -10.52
N CYS A 130 7.05 4.94 -9.22
CA CYS A 130 7.89 4.25 -8.22
C CYS A 130 7.48 2.76 -8.03
N GLU A 131 6.26 2.38 -8.42
CA GLU A 131 5.68 1.06 -8.21
C GLU A 131 6.56 -0.04 -8.81
N PHE A 132 7.06 0.18 -10.02
CA PHE A 132 7.88 -0.79 -10.76
C PHE A 132 9.25 -1.04 -10.15
N LYS A 133 9.79 -0.06 -9.41
CA LYS A 133 11.15 -0.12 -8.86
C LYS A 133 11.16 -0.59 -7.41
N ALA A 134 10.15 -0.19 -6.64
CA ALA A 134 10.15 -0.35 -5.19
C ALA A 134 9.36 -1.58 -4.71
N LEU A 135 8.29 -1.98 -5.43
CA LEU A 135 7.38 -3.02 -4.95
C LEU A 135 8.06 -4.37 -4.75
N MET A 136 8.76 -4.91 -5.76
CA MET A 136 9.37 -6.24 -5.61
C MET A 136 10.49 -6.28 -4.55
N PRO A 137 11.40 -5.28 -4.47
CA PRO A 137 12.34 -5.18 -3.34
C PRO A 137 11.66 -5.06 -1.96
N TRP A 138 10.49 -4.42 -1.91
CA TRP A 138 9.69 -4.38 -0.68
C TRP A 138 9.17 -5.76 -0.30
N LEU A 139 8.48 -6.45 -1.21
CA LEU A 139 7.86 -7.75 -0.94
C LEU A 139 8.89 -8.86 -0.66
N SER A 140 10.13 -8.71 -1.14
CA SER A 140 11.22 -9.64 -0.80
C SER A 140 11.66 -9.51 0.66
N SER A 141 11.47 -8.34 1.28
CA SER A 141 12.01 -7.99 2.60
C SER A 141 10.94 -7.90 3.69
N VAL A 142 9.73 -7.49 3.34
CA VAL A 142 8.61 -7.25 4.24
C VAL A 142 7.46 -8.17 3.84
N CYS A 143 6.96 -8.97 4.79
CA CYS A 143 5.77 -9.74 4.53
C CYS A 143 4.55 -8.82 4.52
N THR A 144 3.86 -8.70 3.38
CA THR A 144 2.74 -7.78 3.23
C THR A 144 1.47 -8.56 2.93
N GLU A 145 0.42 -8.41 3.73
CA GLU A 145 -0.82 -9.17 3.56
C GLU A 145 -1.65 -8.68 2.37
N GLN A 146 -1.82 -7.36 2.27
CA GLN A 146 -2.58 -6.74 1.18
C GLN A 146 -1.79 -5.65 0.50
N VAL A 147 -1.83 -5.65 -0.83
CA VAL A 147 -1.13 -4.70 -1.69
C VAL A 147 -2.16 -4.03 -2.60
N LEU A 148 -2.33 -2.72 -2.42
CA LEU A 148 -3.25 -1.85 -3.17
C LEU A 148 -2.39 -0.95 -4.05
N LEU A 149 -2.51 -1.08 -5.37
CA LEU A 149 -1.61 -0.43 -6.33
C LEU A 149 -2.40 0.41 -7.30
N GLU A 150 -1.92 1.62 -7.53
CA GLU A 150 -2.20 2.38 -8.75
C GLU A 150 -0.95 2.40 -9.61
N LEU A 151 -0.97 1.64 -10.69
CA LEU A 151 0.20 1.47 -11.56
C LEU A 151 0.18 2.55 -12.64
N HIS A 152 1.15 3.45 -12.61
CA HIS A 152 1.33 4.52 -13.58
C HIS A 152 2.25 4.07 -14.73
N PHE A 153 1.74 3.94 -15.95
CA PHE A 153 2.53 3.44 -17.08
C PHE A 153 2.21 4.10 -18.41
N LEU A 154 3.19 4.10 -19.33
CA LEU A 154 2.96 4.42 -20.73
C LEU A 154 2.67 3.15 -21.52
N LYS A 155 2.07 3.27 -22.71
CA LYS A 155 1.82 2.12 -23.61
C LYS A 155 3.08 1.26 -23.85
N ARG A 156 4.26 1.89 -23.93
CA ARG A 156 5.56 1.21 -24.12
C ARG A 156 5.98 0.35 -22.92
N ASP A 157 5.43 0.58 -21.75
CA ASP A 157 5.75 -0.15 -20.52
C ASP A 157 4.90 -1.41 -20.32
N ALA A 158 4.03 -1.75 -21.28
CA ALA A 158 3.19 -2.96 -21.22
C ALA A 158 3.98 -4.26 -20.90
N PRO A 159 5.19 -4.50 -21.44
CA PRO A 159 5.98 -5.67 -21.04
C PRO A 159 6.43 -5.63 -19.56
N LYS A 160 6.75 -4.45 -19.02
CA LYS A 160 7.12 -4.28 -17.61
C LYS A 160 5.92 -4.50 -16.70
N LEU A 161 4.75 -3.98 -17.10
CA LEU A 161 3.47 -4.22 -16.44
C LEU A 161 3.17 -5.71 -16.36
N ALA A 162 3.20 -6.43 -17.49
CA ALA A 162 2.96 -7.86 -17.52
C ALA A 162 3.93 -8.64 -16.60
N LYS A 163 5.22 -8.27 -16.60
CA LYS A 163 6.23 -8.90 -15.72
C LYS A 163 5.94 -8.65 -14.24
N LEU A 164 5.54 -7.44 -13.87
CA LEU A 164 5.20 -7.10 -12.49
C LEU A 164 3.96 -7.87 -12.01
N LEU A 165 2.88 -7.87 -12.80
CA LEU A 165 1.64 -8.57 -12.48
C LEU A 165 1.86 -10.09 -12.37
N ALA A 166 2.67 -10.66 -13.28
CA ALA A 166 3.07 -12.06 -13.20
C ALA A 166 3.84 -12.37 -11.91
N ALA A 167 4.81 -11.54 -11.54
CA ALA A 167 5.55 -11.69 -10.29
C ALA A 167 4.63 -11.63 -9.06
N LEU A 168 3.71 -10.66 -9.01
CA LEU A 168 2.72 -10.55 -7.93
C LEU A 168 1.83 -11.79 -7.84
N SER A 169 1.31 -12.26 -8.98
CA SER A 169 0.40 -13.41 -9.03
C SER A 169 0.98 -14.72 -8.49
N SER A 170 2.33 -14.83 -8.40
CA SER A 170 3.01 -15.98 -7.82
C SER A 170 2.82 -16.10 -6.31
N GLU A 171 2.66 -14.96 -5.61
CA GLU A 171 2.52 -14.90 -4.15
C GLU A 171 1.16 -14.37 -3.69
N TYR A 172 0.41 -13.71 -4.59
CA TYR A 172 -0.84 -13.03 -4.28
C TYR A 172 -1.98 -13.48 -5.21
N HIS A 173 -3.21 -13.33 -4.71
CA HIS A 173 -4.44 -13.39 -5.47
C HIS A 173 -4.87 -11.97 -5.84
N LEU A 174 -5.07 -11.71 -7.13
CA LEU A 174 -5.78 -10.52 -7.59
C LEU A 174 -7.26 -10.69 -7.21
N PHE A 175 -7.82 -9.74 -6.47
CA PHE A 175 -9.25 -9.73 -6.15
C PHE A 175 -9.99 -8.51 -6.70
N TYR A 176 -9.25 -7.49 -7.13
CA TYR A 176 -9.82 -6.30 -7.75
C TYR A 176 -8.89 -5.73 -8.80
N GLY A 177 -9.45 -5.28 -9.93
CA GLY A 177 -8.70 -4.57 -10.96
C GLY A 177 -9.63 -3.67 -11.77
N GLU A 178 -9.23 -2.42 -11.97
CA GLU A 178 -9.92 -1.48 -12.87
C GLU A 178 -8.94 -0.61 -13.62
N ASN A 179 -9.32 -0.21 -14.83
CA ASN A 179 -8.62 0.86 -15.52
C ASN A 179 -9.06 2.19 -14.91
N ASN A 180 -8.12 3.05 -14.55
CA ASN A 180 -8.40 4.43 -14.16
C ASN A 180 -8.05 5.35 -15.35
N PRO A 181 -9.05 5.80 -16.15
CA PRO A 181 -8.82 6.57 -17.35
C PRO A 181 -8.52 8.05 -17.08
N VAL A 182 -8.70 8.52 -15.85
CA VAL A 182 -8.53 9.93 -15.46
C VAL A 182 -7.10 10.25 -15.07
N CYS A 183 -6.32 9.25 -14.66
CA CYS A 183 -4.91 9.46 -14.40
C CYS A 183 -4.16 9.87 -15.69
N GLY A 184 -3.33 10.91 -15.59
CA GLY A 184 -2.49 11.38 -16.70
C GLY A 184 -3.12 12.39 -17.66
N GLY A 185 -4.41 12.71 -17.58
CA GLY A 185 -5.06 13.67 -18.47
C GLY A 185 -5.11 13.23 -19.96
N PRO A 186 -6.00 13.82 -20.77
CA PRO A 186 -6.38 13.28 -22.09
C PRO A 186 -5.26 13.23 -23.15
N TYR A 187 -4.10 13.85 -22.91
CA TYR A 187 -3.05 14.05 -23.93
C TYR A 187 -1.67 13.47 -23.59
N SER A 188 -1.47 12.90 -22.39
CA SER A 188 -0.12 12.49 -21.96
C SER A 188 0.30 11.08 -22.41
N GLY A 189 -0.66 10.25 -22.85
CA GLY A 189 -0.42 8.85 -23.13
C GLY A 189 -0.13 7.99 -21.87
N HIS A 190 -0.15 8.60 -20.68
CA HIS A 190 -0.14 7.89 -19.41
C HIS A 190 -1.46 7.16 -19.20
N ARG A 191 -1.37 6.01 -18.55
CA ARG A 191 -2.49 5.14 -18.19
C ARG A 191 -2.28 4.67 -16.77
N CYS A 192 -3.39 4.43 -16.08
CA CYS A 192 -3.36 3.79 -14.78
C CYS A 192 -4.20 2.53 -14.73
N LEU A 193 -3.66 1.59 -13.97
CA LEU A 193 -4.35 0.37 -13.61
C LEU A 193 -4.36 0.28 -12.10
N GLU A 194 -5.55 0.33 -11.52
CA GLU A 194 -5.74 0.07 -10.11
C GLU A 194 -5.92 -1.43 -9.90
N THR A 195 -5.17 -1.98 -8.95
CA THR A 195 -5.26 -3.40 -8.61
C THR A 195 -5.16 -3.60 -7.11
N ALA A 196 -5.88 -4.58 -6.59
CA ALA A 196 -5.76 -5.00 -5.20
C ALA A 196 -5.49 -6.50 -5.10
N TRP A 197 -4.54 -6.82 -4.24
CA TRP A 197 -3.94 -8.13 -4.12
C TRP A 197 -3.95 -8.59 -2.67
N HIS A 198 -4.33 -9.84 -2.45
CA HIS A 198 -4.31 -10.48 -1.13
C HIS A 198 -3.32 -11.64 -1.14
N ARG A 199 -2.47 -11.75 -0.13
CA ARG A 199 -1.41 -12.76 -0.09
C ARG A 199 -2.01 -14.17 -0.06
N ARG A 200 -1.43 -15.09 -0.85
CA ARG A 200 -1.87 -16.50 -0.91
C ARG A 200 -1.59 -17.26 0.39
N ARG A 201 -0.52 -16.87 1.07
CA ARG A 201 -0.06 -17.44 2.34
C ARG A 201 0.09 -16.32 3.34
N PRO A 202 -0.64 -16.34 4.46
CA PRO A 202 -0.54 -15.30 5.48
C PRO A 202 0.89 -15.09 5.95
N CYS A 203 1.17 -13.88 6.41
CA CYS A 203 2.38 -13.57 7.14
C CYS A 203 2.36 -14.28 8.50
N LEU A 204 3.48 -14.95 8.81
CA LEU A 204 3.69 -15.70 10.05
C LEU A 204 4.10 -14.77 11.20
#